data_AF-A0A0Q5VH16-F1
#
_entry.id   AF-A0A0Q5VH16-F1
#
_cell.length_a   1.000
_cell.length_b   1.000
_cell.length_c   1.000
_cell.angle_alpha   90.00
_cell.angle_beta   90.00
_cell.angle_gamma   90.00
#
_symmetry.space_group_name_H-M   'P 1'
#
loop_
_entity.id
_entity.type
_entity.pdbx_description
1 polymer ?
#
loop_
_entity_poly.entity_id
_entity_poly.type
_entity_poly.pdbx_seq_one_letter_code
_entity_poly.pdbx_strand_id
1 'polypeptide(L)'
;MVVLAALSLVVAVLVGGLAGVLVAVALAGLTTFALRTRGGRAVPGPAVPGSPVLAPVAELSTDALGREWLRTAGALGAELEPGTRQHVVRRRQDTLDELERRDPAGFARWLADGARVDSDPASWVRGDAPQP
;
A
#
# COMPACT_ATOMS: atom_id res chain seq x y z
N MET A 1 -20.55 -15.01 23.48
CA MET A 1 -20.92 -13.86 22.63
C MET A 1 -20.01 -13.70 21.41
N VAL A 2 -18.69 -13.90 21.53
CA VAL A 2 -17.74 -13.83 20.39
C VAL A 2 -17.89 -14.99 19.39
N VAL A 3 -18.26 -16.19 19.86
CA VAL A 3 -18.42 -17.38 19.01
C VAL A 3 -19.67 -17.30 18.10
N LEU A 4 -20.69 -16.52 18.46
CA LEU A 4 -21.89 -16.30 17.64
C LEU A 4 -21.65 -15.30 16.49
N ALA A 5 -20.63 -14.46 16.57
CA ALA A 5 -20.27 -13.54 15.48
C ALA A 5 -19.53 -14.26 14.33
N ALA A 6 -18.85 -15.37 14.63
CA ALA A 6 -18.16 -16.19 13.62
C ALA A 6 -19.13 -16.93 12.68
N LEU A 7 -20.36 -17.21 13.15
CA LEU A 7 -21.38 -17.93 12.37
C LEU A 7 -22.23 -17.05 11.45
N SER A 8 -22.29 -15.73 11.70
CA SER A 8 -23.08 -14.81 10.87
C SER A 8 -22.39 -14.43 9.55
N LEU A 9 -21.08 -14.66 9.42
CA LEU A 9 -20.32 -14.36 8.20
C LEU A 9 -20.67 -15.30 7.04
N VAL A 10 -21.26 -16.47 7.32
CA VAL A 10 -21.61 -17.47 6.29
C VAL A 10 -22.92 -17.14 5.57
N VAL A 11 -23.87 -16.46 6.22
CA VAL A 11 -25.22 -16.24 5.65
C VAL A 11 -25.27 -15.04 4.69
N ALA A 12 -24.41 -14.03 4.85
CA ALA A 12 -24.34 -12.92 3.90
C ALA A 12 -23.79 -13.32 2.51
N VAL A 13 -23.10 -14.47 2.43
CA VAL A 13 -22.55 -15.02 1.18
C VAL A 13 -23.64 -15.60 0.27
N LEU A 14 -24.82 -15.96 0.80
CA LEU A 14 -25.82 -16.70 0.04
C LEU A 14 -26.76 -15.85 -0.83
N VAL A 15 -26.75 -14.51 -0.72
CA VAL A 15 -27.67 -13.64 -1.50
C VAL A 15 -26.96 -12.57 -2.33
N GLY A 16 -25.70 -12.22 -2.03
CA GLY A 16 -24.98 -11.14 -2.72
C GLY A 16 -23.66 -11.61 -3.33
N GLY A 17 -23.71 -12.47 -4.35
CA GLY A 17 -22.52 -13.02 -5.01
C GLY A 17 -21.45 -11.97 -5.35
N LEU A 18 -20.17 -12.39 -5.38
CA LEU A 18 -18.89 -11.70 -5.69
C LEU A 18 -18.72 -10.22 -5.27
N ALA A 19 -19.66 -9.33 -5.57
CA ALA A 19 -19.73 -7.93 -5.16
C ALA A 19 -19.81 -7.74 -3.63
N GLY A 20 -20.49 -8.63 -2.89
CA GLY A 20 -20.57 -8.56 -1.43
C GLY A 20 -19.20 -8.80 -0.74
N VAL A 21 -18.37 -9.65 -1.35
CA VAL A 21 -17.02 -9.97 -0.85
C VAL A 21 -16.06 -8.78 -1.05
N LEU A 22 -16.20 -8.04 -2.15
CA LEU A 22 -15.35 -6.87 -2.44
C LEU A 22 -15.60 -5.69 -1.49
N VAL A 23 -16.86 -5.47 -1.09
CA VAL A 23 -17.22 -4.39 -0.13
C VAL A 23 -16.72 -4.72 1.29
N ALA A 24 -16.73 -6.00 1.69
CA ALA A 24 -16.23 -6.41 3.00
C ALA A 24 -14.70 -6.26 3.14
N VAL A 25 -13.94 -6.51 2.06
CA VAL A 25 -12.49 -6.31 2.03
C VAL A 25 -12.13 -4.81 2.06
N ALA A 26 -12.92 -3.97 1.38
CA ALA A 26 -12.73 -2.52 1.38
C ALA A 26 -12.96 -1.88 2.77
N LEU A 27 -13.96 -2.36 3.53
CA LEU A 27 -14.24 -1.84 4.87
C LEU A 27 -13.27 -2.38 5.95
N ALA A 28 -12.80 -3.62 5.83
CA ALA A 28 -11.80 -4.18 6.75
C ALA A 28 -10.43 -3.46 6.60
N GLY A 29 -10.03 -3.09 5.38
CA GLY A 29 -8.86 -2.26 5.13
C GLY A 29 -8.96 -0.88 5.78
N LEU A 30 -10.16 -0.28 5.79
CA LEU A 30 -10.39 1.05 6.36
C LEU A 30 -10.30 1.07 7.90
N THR A 31 -10.75 0.00 8.58
CA THR A 31 -10.68 -0.10 10.05
C THR A 31 -9.27 -0.32 10.61
N THR A 32 -8.37 -0.95 9.84
CA THR A 32 -6.95 -1.12 10.22
C THR A 32 -6.11 0.11 9.88
N PHE A 33 -6.52 0.90 8.88
CA PHE A 33 -5.86 2.14 8.46
C PHE A 33 -6.04 3.28 9.49
N ALA A 34 -7.24 3.46 10.03
CA ALA A 34 -7.55 4.57 10.93
C ALA A 34 -6.86 4.50 12.32
N LEU A 35 -6.44 3.31 12.76
CA LEU A 35 -5.70 3.15 14.03
C LEU A 35 -4.18 3.32 13.87
N ARG A 36 -3.66 3.31 12.63
CA ARG A 36 -2.21 3.32 12.36
C ARG A 36 -1.65 4.71 12.07
N THR A 37 -2.50 5.66 11.68
CA THR A 37 -2.11 7.06 11.39
C THR A 37 -1.71 7.87 12.62
N ARG A 38 -1.82 7.34 13.84
CA ARG A 38 -1.46 8.06 15.09
C ARG A 38 -0.21 7.59 15.82
N GLY A 39 0.50 6.55 15.40
CA GLY A 39 1.60 6.03 16.22
C GLY A 39 2.67 5.31 15.43
N GLY A 40 3.71 6.03 15.04
CA GLY A 40 4.82 5.43 14.31
C GLY A 40 6.12 6.22 14.37
N ARG A 41 6.50 6.78 15.53
CA ARG A 41 7.91 7.09 15.74
C ARG A 41 8.65 5.75 15.76
N ALA A 42 9.37 5.46 14.67
CA ALA A 42 10.20 4.26 14.58
C ALA A 42 11.26 4.32 15.70
N VAL A 43 11.16 3.42 16.67
CA VAL A 43 12.27 3.12 17.56
C VAL A 43 13.30 2.37 16.72
N PRO A 44 14.56 2.84 16.61
CA PRO A 44 15.57 2.10 15.87
C PRO A 44 15.82 0.76 16.56
N GLY A 45 15.46 -0.34 15.88
CA GLY A 45 15.97 -1.67 16.23
C GLY A 45 17.46 -1.77 15.88
N PRO A 46 18.21 -2.72 16.46
CA PRO A 46 19.64 -2.87 16.18
C PRO A 46 19.88 -3.03 14.68
N ALA A 47 20.71 -2.14 14.12
CA ALA A 47 21.05 -2.15 12.71
C ALA A 47 21.83 -3.43 12.37
N VAL A 48 21.29 -4.25 11.47
CA VAL A 48 22.03 -5.36 10.86
C VAL A 48 23.06 -4.75 9.90
N PRO A 49 24.37 -4.91 10.13
CA PRO A 49 25.40 -4.36 9.24
C PRO A 49 25.28 -4.99 7.85
N GLY A 50 25.04 -4.18 6.82
CA GLY A 50 25.08 -4.61 5.40
C GLY A 50 23.79 -4.47 4.60
N SER A 51 22.66 -4.05 5.20
CA SER A 51 21.50 -3.66 4.39
C SER A 51 21.72 -2.30 3.75
N PRO A 52 21.64 -2.15 2.42
CA PRO A 52 21.70 -0.84 1.79
C PRO A 52 20.54 0.01 2.32
N VAL A 53 20.87 1.15 2.92
CA VAL A 53 19.88 2.13 3.37
C VAL A 53 19.25 2.72 2.11
N LEU A 54 17.99 2.36 1.84
CA LEU A 54 17.24 2.96 0.74
C LEU A 54 16.91 4.41 1.08
N ALA A 55 17.02 5.31 0.10
CA ALA A 55 16.59 6.69 0.25
C ALA A 55 15.11 6.75 0.69
N PRO A 56 14.73 7.67 1.58
CA PRO A 56 13.32 7.94 1.91
C PRO A 56 12.47 8.15 0.64
N VAL A 57 11.21 7.69 0.64
CA VAL A 57 10.33 7.84 -0.53
C VAL A 57 10.08 9.30 -0.90
N ALA A 58 10.07 10.19 0.09
CA ALA A 58 9.85 11.63 -0.09
C ALA A 58 10.96 12.29 -0.95
N GLU A 59 12.16 11.71 -0.99
CA GLU A 59 13.30 12.20 -1.75
C GLU A 59 13.32 11.67 -3.20
N LEU A 60 12.46 10.71 -3.54
CA LEU A 60 12.40 10.14 -4.88
C LEU A 60 11.69 11.09 -5.85
N SER A 61 12.10 11.12 -7.12
CA SER A 61 11.28 11.76 -8.17
C SER A 61 9.98 11.01 -8.40
N THR A 62 9.00 11.65 -9.03
CA THR A 62 7.72 10.98 -9.38
C THR A 62 7.95 9.75 -10.26
N ASP A 63 8.84 9.83 -11.25
CA ASP A 63 9.23 8.67 -12.05
C ASP A 63 9.92 7.58 -11.21
N ALA A 64 10.74 7.98 -10.24
CA ALA A 64 11.39 7.04 -9.33
C ALA A 64 10.38 6.37 -8.40
N LEU A 65 9.32 7.07 -7.97
CA LEU A 65 8.19 6.50 -7.24
C LEU A 65 7.40 5.51 -8.10
N GLY A 66 7.18 5.81 -9.37
CA GLY A 66 6.57 4.87 -10.34
C GLY A 66 7.39 3.59 -10.49
N ARG A 67 8.71 3.71 -10.68
CA ARG A 67 9.63 2.55 -10.70
C ARG A 67 9.63 1.77 -9.39
N GLU A 68 9.62 2.48 -8.26
CA GLU A 68 9.57 1.87 -6.93
C GLU A 68 8.28 1.06 -6.72
N TRP A 69 7.16 1.58 -7.19
CA TRP A 69 5.88 0.87 -7.22
C TRP A 69 5.96 -0.41 -8.06
N LEU A 70 6.48 -0.36 -9.28
CA LEU A 70 6.62 -1.57 -10.12
C LEU A 70 7.58 -2.59 -9.50
N ARG A 71 8.71 -2.12 -8.95
CA ARG A 71 9.72 -2.96 -8.30
C ARG A 71 9.13 -3.71 -7.11
N THR A 72 8.40 -3.01 -6.24
CA THR A 72 7.76 -3.62 -5.07
C THR A 72 6.63 -4.57 -5.46
N ALA A 73 5.94 -4.33 -6.58
CA ALA A 73 4.92 -5.24 -7.10
C ALA A 73 5.54 -6.58 -7.53
N GLY A 74 6.63 -6.51 -8.31
CA GLY A 74 7.39 -7.69 -8.73
C GLY A 74 7.96 -8.46 -7.54
N ALA A 75 8.52 -7.75 -6.54
CA ALA A 75 9.05 -8.39 -5.34
C ALA A 75 7.97 -9.15 -4.55
N LEU A 76 6.77 -8.60 -4.40
CA LEU A 76 5.68 -9.27 -3.67
C LEU A 76 5.11 -10.49 -4.40
N GLY A 77 5.29 -10.57 -5.72
CA GLY A 77 4.96 -11.74 -6.53
C GLY A 77 5.92 -12.93 -6.33
N ALA A 78 7.09 -12.70 -5.73
CA ALA A 78 8.05 -13.76 -5.38
C ALA A 78 7.74 -14.38 -4.01
N GLU A 79 8.36 -15.54 -3.74
CA GLU A 79 8.42 -16.10 -2.40
C GLU A 79 9.40 -15.25 -1.56
N LEU A 80 8.92 -14.76 -0.42
CA LEU A 80 9.65 -13.86 0.47
C LEU A 80 9.44 -14.32 1.91
N GLU A 81 10.53 -14.31 2.68
CA GLU A 81 10.46 -14.43 4.13
C GLU A 81 9.47 -13.42 4.72
N PRO A 82 8.71 -13.78 5.78
CA PRO A 82 7.65 -12.93 6.31
C PRO A 82 8.10 -11.51 6.68
N GLY A 83 9.27 -11.37 7.31
CA GLY A 83 9.83 -10.06 7.66
C GLY A 83 10.14 -9.21 6.43
N THR A 84 10.79 -9.80 5.42
CA THR A 84 11.09 -9.13 4.15
C THR A 84 9.81 -8.71 3.43
N ARG A 85 8.80 -9.58 3.40
CA ARG A 85 7.49 -9.25 2.82
C ARG A 85 6.86 -8.04 3.51
N GLN A 86 6.90 -7.98 4.84
CA GLN A 86 6.40 -6.82 5.59
C GLN A 86 7.15 -5.53 5.26
N HIS A 87 8.48 -5.58 5.11
CA HIS A 87 9.27 -4.42 4.70
C HIS A 87 8.89 -3.92 3.30
N VAL A 88 8.68 -4.83 2.34
CA VAL A 88 8.25 -4.47 0.97
C VAL A 88 6.85 -3.88 0.96
N VAL A 89 5.90 -4.45 1.72
CA VAL A 89 4.55 -3.89 1.87
C VAL A 89 4.60 -2.48 2.45
N ARG A 90 5.39 -2.27 3.51
CA ARG A 90 5.53 -0.94 4.12
C ARG A 90 6.11 0.07 3.14
N ARG A 91 7.18 -0.29 2.43
CA ARG A 91 7.78 0.59 1.43
C ARG A 91 6.79 0.97 0.34
N ARG A 92 5.94 0.02 -0.09
CA ARG A 92 4.89 0.24 -1.07
C ARG A 92 3.78 1.16 -0.56
N GLN A 93 3.41 1.06 0.73
CA GLN A 93 2.49 2.01 1.37
C GLN A 93 3.08 3.42 1.38
N ASP A 94 4.33 3.56 1.82
CA ASP A 94 5.02 4.85 1.83
C ASP A 94 5.07 5.47 0.41
N THR A 95 5.27 4.66 -0.64
CA THR A 95 5.20 5.11 -2.04
C THR A 95 3.80 5.60 -2.44
N LEU A 96 2.73 4.91 -2.06
CA LEU A 96 1.36 5.34 -2.35
C LEU A 96 1.01 6.63 -1.62
N ASP A 97 1.34 6.72 -0.34
CA ASP A 97 1.10 7.91 0.49
C ASP A 97 1.81 9.13 -0.11
N GLU A 98 3.05 8.95 -0.57
CA GLU A 98 3.81 10.03 -1.20
C GLU A 98 3.26 10.44 -2.57
N LEU A 99 2.76 9.49 -3.38
CA LEU A 99 2.09 9.79 -4.65
C LEU A 99 0.78 10.55 -4.43
N GLU A 100 -0.04 10.13 -3.46
CA GLU A 100 -1.28 10.83 -3.07
C GLU A 100 -0.98 12.25 -2.56
N ARG A 101 0.07 12.41 -1.74
CA ARG A 101 0.49 13.71 -1.22
C ARG A 101 0.90 14.70 -2.32
N ARG A 102 1.56 14.23 -3.38
CA ARG A 102 2.07 15.09 -4.48
C ARG A 102 0.97 15.59 -5.40
N ASP A 103 0.05 14.71 -5.81
CA ASP A 103 -1.04 15.06 -6.71
C ASP A 103 -2.28 14.23 -6.38
N PRO A 104 -3.09 14.66 -5.39
CA PRO A 104 -4.30 13.94 -5.00
C PRO A 104 -5.27 13.73 -6.18
N ALA A 105 -5.32 14.68 -7.12
CA ALA A 105 -6.21 14.61 -8.28
C ALA A 105 -5.69 13.64 -9.34
N GLY A 106 -4.38 13.63 -9.63
CA GLY A 106 -3.74 12.63 -10.47
C GLY A 106 -3.85 11.22 -9.91
N PHE A 107 -3.64 11.07 -8.60
CA PHE A 107 -3.79 9.81 -7.91
C PHE A 107 -5.23 9.27 -7.98
N ALA A 108 -6.23 10.13 -7.73
CA ALA A 108 -7.64 9.74 -7.86
C ALA A 108 -8.01 9.32 -9.30
N ARG A 109 -7.49 10.03 -10.31
CA ARG A 109 -7.69 9.66 -11.73
C ARG A 109 -7.09 8.29 -12.05
N TRP A 110 -5.88 8.01 -11.56
CA TRP A 110 -5.25 6.70 -11.72
C TRP A 110 -6.09 5.57 -11.12
N LEU A 111 -6.58 5.75 -9.89
CA LEU A 111 -7.46 4.76 -9.25
C LEU A 111 -8.77 4.57 -10.02
N ALA A 112 -9.38 5.67 -10.49
CA ALA A 112 -10.61 5.63 -11.26
C ALA A 112 -10.45 4.93 -12.63
N ASP A 113 -9.26 4.99 -13.23
CA ASP A 113 -8.92 4.34 -14.50
C ASP A 113 -8.60 2.84 -14.35
N GLY A 114 -8.82 2.28 -13.15
CA GLY A 114 -8.62 0.85 -12.89
C GLY A 114 -7.18 0.48 -12.60
N ALA A 115 -6.49 1.29 -11.78
CA ALA A 115 -5.14 1.03 -11.28
C ALA A 115 -4.91 -0.46 -10.94
N ARG A 116 -3.87 -1.04 -11.53
CA ARG A 116 -3.45 -2.42 -11.29
C ARG A 116 -2.21 -2.43 -10.40
N VAL A 117 -1.94 -3.57 -9.77
CA VAL A 117 -0.74 -3.76 -8.92
C VAL A 117 0.57 -3.51 -9.68
N ASP A 118 0.57 -3.61 -10.99
CA ASP A 118 1.69 -3.47 -11.91
C ASP A 118 1.50 -2.32 -12.92
N SER A 119 0.47 -1.48 -12.78
CA SER A 119 0.35 -0.25 -13.59
C SER A 119 1.21 0.87 -13.01
N ASP A 120 1.91 1.63 -13.84
CA ASP A 120 2.79 2.72 -13.39
C ASP A 120 2.03 4.01 -13.05
N PRO A 121 1.93 4.41 -11.76
CA PRO A 121 1.22 5.63 -11.36
C PRO A 121 1.86 6.93 -11.86
N ALA A 122 3.15 6.92 -12.24
CA ALA A 122 3.84 8.12 -12.74
C ALA A 122 3.26 8.64 -14.07
N SER A 123 2.49 7.81 -14.79
CA SER A 123 1.78 8.25 -16.00
C SER A 123 0.57 9.16 -15.71
N TRP A 124 0.06 9.16 -14.47
CA TRP A 124 -1.11 9.95 -14.06
C TRP A 124 -0.79 11.05 -13.05
N VAL A 125 0.09 10.74 -12.09
CA VAL A 125 0.52 11.63 -11.00
C VAL A 125 1.58 12.58 -11.52
N ARG A 126 1.35 13.90 -11.37
CA ARG A 126 2.36 14.92 -11.70
C ARG A 126 2.95 15.46 -10.40
N GLY A 127 4.25 15.32 -10.20
CA GLY A 127 4.92 15.86 -9.03
C GLY A 127 6.27 16.44 -9.40
N ASP A 128 6.70 17.45 -8.64
CA ASP A 128 7.96 18.15 -8.86
C ASP A 128 9.16 17.20 -8.88
N ALA A 129 10.17 17.57 -9.66
CA ALA A 129 11.48 16.95 -9.60
C ALA A 129 12.05 17.08 -8.18
N PRO A 130 12.75 16.06 -7.66
CA PRO A 130 13.31 16.10 -6.31
C PRO A 130 14.25 17.30 -6.22
N GLN A 131 14.01 18.15 -5.21
CA GLN A 131 14.89 19.28 -4.93
C GLN A 131 16.24 18.72 -4.47
N PRO A 132 17.37 19.15 -5.08
CA PRO A 132 18.71 18.67 -4.75
C PRO A 132 19.15 19.05 -3.34
#